data_AF-G7HUZ6-F1
#
_entry.id   AF-G7HUZ6-F1
#
_cell.length_a   1.000
_cell.length_b   1.000
_cell.length_c   1.000
_cell.angle_alpha   90.00
_cell.angle_beta   90.00
_cell.angle_gamma   90.00
#
_symmetry.space_group_name_H-M   'P 1'
#
loop_
_entity.id
_entity.type
_entity.pdbx_description
1 polymer ?
#
loop_
_entity_poly.entity_id
_entity_poly.type
_entity_poly.pdbx_seq_one_letter_code
_entity_poly.pdbx_strand_id
1 'polypeptide(L)'
;MDVQGIYEYAELDKSMDYLYEFFDKDLKDRLDTERQFIPEGLEDLIGDNSLLDYIWLWIKDTGPRGFRQYLFDGGYEVSEVTEAFLAKRQEWGMNTPPHLEWLEQDEFDAESLKV
;
A
#
# COMPACT_ATOMS: atom_id res chain seq x y z
N MET A 1 -6.64 -20.26 3.22
CA MET A 1 -6.29 -20.63 4.61
C MET A 1 -7.49 -20.21 5.47
N ASP A 2 -7.41 -19.93 6.77
CA ASP A 2 -8.51 -19.21 7.43
C ASP A 2 -8.28 -17.69 7.36
N VAL A 3 -9.35 -16.91 7.48
CA VAL A 3 -9.35 -15.44 7.44
C VAL A 3 -8.59 -14.83 8.62
N GLN A 4 -8.41 -15.55 9.72
CA GLN A 4 -7.63 -15.09 10.87
C GLN A 4 -6.12 -15.10 10.55
N GLY A 5 -5.66 -16.09 9.77
CA GLY A 5 -4.28 -16.24 9.37
C GLY A 5 -3.76 -15.17 8.40
N ILE A 6 -4.61 -14.57 7.56
CA ILE A 6 -4.15 -13.51 6.63
C ILE A 6 -3.85 -12.20 7.37
N TYR A 7 -4.59 -11.89 8.44
CA TYR A 7 -4.33 -10.73 9.27
C TYR A 7 -3.05 -10.90 10.09
N GLU A 8 -2.81 -12.10 10.64
CA GLU A 8 -1.54 -12.41 11.32
C GLU A 8 -0.35 -12.36 10.35
N TYR A 9 -0.53 -12.84 9.12
CA TYR A 9 0.49 -12.78 8.06
C TYR A 9 0.78 -11.34 7.63
N ALA A 10 -0.24 -10.49 7.52
CA ALA A 10 -0.12 -9.07 7.22
C ALA A 10 0.82 -8.32 8.19
N GLU A 11 0.93 -8.81 9.43
CA GLU A 11 1.66 -8.16 10.52
C GLU A 11 3.04 -8.80 10.79
N LEU A 12 3.45 -9.80 10.01
CA LEU A 12 4.77 -10.42 10.16
C LEU A 12 5.91 -9.47 9.78
N ASP A 13 7.10 -9.69 10.37
CA ASP A 13 8.31 -8.94 10.05
C ASP A 13 8.65 -8.94 8.55
N LYS A 14 8.27 -9.98 7.80
CA LYS A 14 8.47 -10.04 6.34
C LYS A 14 7.69 -8.97 5.57
N SER A 15 6.60 -8.47 6.13
CA SER A 15 5.85 -7.35 5.56
C SER A 15 6.71 -6.07 5.54
N MET A 16 7.63 -5.93 6.50
CA MET A 16 8.58 -4.81 6.55
C MET A 16 9.60 -4.89 5.41
N ASP A 17 10.06 -6.09 5.03
CA ASP A 17 10.96 -6.25 3.89
C ASP A 17 10.29 -5.76 2.59
N TYR A 18 9.01 -6.11 2.36
CA TYR A 18 8.22 -5.61 1.23
C TYR A 18 8.03 -4.10 1.28
N LEU A 19 7.73 -3.56 2.46
CA LEU A 19 7.58 -2.12 2.67
C LEU A 19 8.86 -1.37 2.34
N TYR A 20 10.02 -1.86 2.78
CA TYR A 20 11.32 -1.24 2.48
C TYR A 20 11.68 -1.34 1.00
N GLU A 21 11.40 -2.46 0.33
CA GLU A 21 11.63 -2.57 -1.11
C GLU A 21 10.70 -1.65 -1.92
N PHE A 22 9.44 -1.49 -1.49
CA PHE A 22 8.51 -0.51 -2.06
C PHE A 22 9.08 0.91 -1.93
N PHE A 23 9.60 1.28 -0.76
CA PHE A 23 10.21 2.61 -0.57
C PHE A 23 11.41 2.86 -1.49
N ASP A 24 12.26 1.85 -1.69
CA ASP A 24 13.48 1.99 -2.47
C ASP A 24 13.22 2.05 -3.99
N LYS A 25 12.22 1.30 -4.48
CA LYS A 25 12.06 1.05 -5.93
C LYS A 25 10.78 1.59 -6.55
N ASP A 26 9.67 1.60 -5.82
CA ASP A 26 8.36 1.88 -6.41
C ASP A 26 7.79 3.23 -5.97
N LEU A 27 8.08 3.64 -4.73
CA LEU A 27 7.62 4.91 -4.16
C LEU A 27 8.11 6.10 -5.00
N LYS A 28 9.38 6.10 -5.42
CA LYS A 28 9.94 7.19 -6.22
C LYS A 28 9.25 7.31 -7.58
N ASP A 29 9.07 6.20 -8.28
CA ASP A 29 8.45 6.15 -9.61
C ASP A 29 6.97 6.59 -9.53
N ARG A 30 6.28 6.23 -8.45
CA ARG A 30 4.90 6.62 -8.20
C ARG A 30 4.77 8.11 -7.87
N LEU A 31 5.67 8.64 -7.03
CA LEU A 31 5.74 10.07 -6.76
C LEU A 31 6.06 10.89 -8.02
N ASP A 32 6.93 10.39 -8.91
CA ASP A 32 7.24 11.06 -10.18
C ASP A 32 6.03 11.04 -11.14
N THR A 33 5.26 9.94 -11.16
CA THR A 33 4.07 9.77 -12.03
C THR A 33 2.85 10.56 -11.54
N GLU A 34 2.61 10.53 -10.24
CA GLU A 34 1.44 11.14 -9.60
C GLU A 34 1.73 12.57 -9.08
N ARG A 35 2.93 13.10 -9.38
CA ARG A 35 3.36 14.46 -8.99
C ARG A 35 2.33 15.54 -9.33
N GLN A 36 1.61 15.36 -10.44
CA GLN A 36 0.56 16.26 -10.92
C GLN A 36 -0.63 16.42 -9.96
N PHE A 37 -0.82 15.46 -9.05
CA PHE A 37 -1.88 15.50 -8.05
C PHE A 37 -1.41 16.16 -6.74
N ILE A 38 -0.11 16.42 -6.59
CA ILE A 38 0.44 17.12 -5.42
C ILE A 38 0.10 18.62 -5.56
N PRO A 39 -0.61 19.22 -4.59
CA PRO A 39 -0.85 20.66 -4.60
C PRO A 39 0.46 21.46 -4.52
N GLU A 40 0.51 22.58 -5.24
CA GLU A 40 1.66 23.49 -5.27
C GLU A 40 1.99 23.99 -3.85
N GLY A 41 3.23 23.82 -3.40
CA GLY A 41 3.71 24.18 -2.05
C GLY A 41 3.67 23.06 -1.01
N LEU A 42 3.25 21.84 -1.38
CA LEU A 42 3.27 20.64 -0.53
C LEU A 42 4.30 19.60 -0.97
N GLU A 43 5.17 19.94 -1.93
CA GLU A 43 6.21 19.05 -2.46
C GLU A 43 7.23 18.66 -1.38
N ASP A 44 7.56 19.60 -0.49
CA ASP A 44 8.53 19.39 0.60
C ASP A 44 7.96 18.54 1.75
N LEU A 45 6.63 18.56 1.95
CA LEU A 45 5.95 17.67 2.91
C LEU A 45 6.13 16.21 2.53
N ILE A 46 6.22 15.89 1.24
CA ILE A 46 6.50 14.52 0.79
C ILE A 46 7.88 14.05 1.27
N GLY A 47 8.89 14.92 1.21
CA GLY A 47 10.23 14.61 1.71
C GLY A 47 10.30 14.49 3.24
N ASP A 48 9.45 15.22 3.95
CA ASP A 48 9.38 15.28 5.42
C ASP A 48 8.39 14.28 6.05
N ASN A 49 7.71 13.48 5.23
CA ASN A 49 6.55 12.69 5.67
C ASN A 49 6.89 11.60 6.69
N SER A 50 5.97 11.46 7.64
CA SER A 50 6.00 10.42 8.67
C SER A 50 5.92 9.03 8.03
N LEU A 51 6.58 8.04 8.62
CA LEU A 51 6.52 6.62 8.19
C LEU A 51 5.08 6.15 7.87
N LEU A 52 4.08 6.72 8.54
CA LEU A 52 2.67 6.39 8.39
C LEU A 52 2.11 6.76 7.01
N ASP A 53 2.54 7.88 6.43
CA ASP A 53 2.08 8.31 5.11
C ASP A 53 2.62 7.35 4.03
N TYR A 54 3.85 6.85 4.19
CA TYR A 54 4.41 5.87 3.26
C TYR A 54 3.80 4.48 3.40
N ILE A 55 3.45 4.06 4.61
CA ILE A 55 2.68 2.83 4.83
C ILE A 55 1.30 2.93 4.15
N TRP A 56 0.66 4.11 4.20
CA TRP A 56 -0.59 4.34 3.49
C TRP A 56 -0.45 4.18 1.97
N LEU A 57 0.63 4.69 1.38
CA LEU A 57 0.90 4.53 -0.06
C LEU A 57 1.13 3.07 -0.43
N TRP A 58 1.87 2.36 0.41
CA TRP A 58 2.15 0.94 0.22
C TRP A 58 0.89 0.07 0.27
N ILE A 59 -0.03 0.35 1.22
CA ILE A 59 -1.32 -0.33 1.31
C ILE A 59 -2.14 -0.13 0.03
N LYS A 60 -2.08 1.07 -0.55
CA LYS A 60 -2.76 1.43 -1.80
C LYS A 60 -2.03 0.98 -3.06
N ASP A 61 -0.82 0.44 -2.98
CA ASP A 61 0.00 0.16 -4.16
C ASP A 61 -0.50 -1.04 -4.95
N THR A 62 -0.57 -0.88 -6.28
CA THR A 62 -0.95 -1.92 -7.26
C THR A 62 0.26 -2.62 -7.86
N GLY A 63 1.48 -2.15 -7.53
CA GLY A 63 2.71 -2.67 -8.05
C GLY A 63 3.12 -4.00 -7.40
N PRO A 64 4.18 -4.63 -7.94
CA PRO A 64 4.64 -5.96 -7.55
C PRO A 64 5.26 -6.01 -6.14
N ARG A 65 5.34 -4.88 -5.42
CA ARG A 65 5.83 -4.82 -4.04
C ARG A 65 4.79 -4.20 -3.10
N GLY A 66 3.59 -3.95 -3.59
CA GLY A 66 2.49 -3.46 -2.78
C GLY A 66 2.00 -4.47 -1.75
N PHE A 67 1.23 -3.99 -0.79
CA PHE A 67 0.65 -4.82 0.27
C PHE A 67 -0.15 -6.02 -0.27
N ARG A 68 -0.85 -5.83 -1.38
CA ARG A 68 -1.64 -6.89 -2.03
C ARG A 68 -0.76 -8.02 -2.57
N GLN A 69 0.37 -7.68 -3.20
CA GLN A 69 1.30 -8.66 -3.72
C GLN A 69 1.98 -9.43 -2.58
N TYR A 70 2.33 -8.75 -1.49
CA TYR A 70 2.83 -9.41 -0.28
C TYR A 70 1.89 -10.50 0.24
N LEU A 71 0.59 -10.20 0.34
CA LEU A 71 -0.42 -11.17 0.74
C LEU A 71 -0.55 -12.30 -0.29
N PHE A 72 -0.55 -11.99 -1.57
CA PHE A 72 -0.65 -13.00 -2.63
C PHE A 72 0.55 -13.97 -2.61
N ASP A 73 1.77 -13.46 -2.43
CA ASP A 73 2.99 -14.26 -2.34
C ASP A 73 3.05 -15.14 -1.07
N GLY A 74 2.21 -14.83 -0.07
CA GLY A 74 1.94 -15.69 1.08
C GLY A 74 1.12 -16.94 0.76
N GLY A 75 0.60 -17.08 -0.46
CA GLY A 75 -0.21 -18.21 -0.90
C GLY A 75 -1.71 -18.07 -0.59
N TYR A 76 -2.19 -16.84 -0.41
CA TYR A 76 -3.61 -16.55 -0.17
C TYR A 76 -4.36 -16.34 -1.49
N GLU A 77 -5.63 -16.77 -1.52
CA GLU A 77 -6.47 -16.64 -2.70
C GLU A 77 -6.88 -15.18 -2.93
N VAL A 78 -7.19 -14.82 -4.17
CA VAL A 78 -7.56 -13.44 -4.57
C VAL A 78 -8.68 -12.88 -3.70
N SER A 79 -9.68 -13.69 -3.34
CA SER A 79 -10.78 -13.25 -2.47
C SER A 79 -10.32 -12.91 -1.05
N GLU A 80 -9.40 -13.70 -0.48
CA GLU A 80 -8.83 -13.48 0.86
C GLU A 80 -7.98 -12.20 0.84
N VAL A 81 -7.13 -12.03 -0.17
CA VAL A 81 -6.29 -10.83 -0.37
C VAL A 81 -7.14 -9.57 -0.50
N THR A 82 -8.24 -9.64 -1.28
CA THR A 82 -9.15 -8.51 -1.50
C THR A 82 -9.82 -8.08 -0.18
N GLU A 83 -10.32 -9.04 0.59
CA GLU A 83 -10.96 -8.77 1.88
C GLU A 83 -9.98 -8.13 2.87
N ALA A 84 -8.78 -8.70 3.01
CA ALA A 84 -7.75 -8.18 3.91
C ALA A 84 -7.27 -6.78 3.50
N PHE A 85 -7.10 -6.53 2.20
CA PHE A 85 -6.78 -5.21 1.67
C PHE A 85 -7.86 -4.18 2.03
N LEU A 86 -9.13 -4.47 1.77
CA LEU A 86 -10.23 -3.54 2.06
C LEU A 86 -10.31 -3.25 3.56
N ALA A 87 -10.19 -4.29 4.39
CA ALA A 87 -10.19 -4.15 5.85
C ALA A 87 -9.03 -3.27 6.34
N LYS A 88 -7.78 -3.55 5.91
CA LYS A 88 -6.62 -2.76 6.34
C LYS A 88 -6.62 -1.35 5.77
N ARG A 89 -7.06 -1.14 4.52
CA ARG A 89 -7.25 0.21 3.96
C ARG A 89 -8.27 1.01 4.77
N GLN A 90 -9.39 0.39 5.14
CA GLN A 90 -10.42 1.06 5.95
C GLN A 90 -9.92 1.37 7.36
N GLU A 91 -9.30 0.39 8.03
CA GLU A 91 -8.72 0.55 9.37
C GLU A 91 -7.68 1.67 9.39
N TRP A 92 -6.73 1.66 8.44
CA TRP A 92 -5.67 2.65 8.38
C TRP A 92 -6.20 4.04 8.05
N GLY A 93 -7.14 4.15 7.10
CA GLY A 93 -7.76 5.43 6.74
C GLY A 93 -8.58 6.05 7.88
N MET A 94 -9.11 5.24 8.80
CA MET A 94 -9.82 5.74 9.99
C MET A 94 -8.87 6.12 11.13
N ASN A 95 -7.78 5.38 11.32
CA ASN A 95 -6.84 5.57 12.43
C ASN A 95 -5.74 6.60 12.13
N THR A 96 -5.45 6.81 10.86
CA THR A 96 -4.38 7.70 10.42
C THR A 96 -4.86 8.41 9.16
N PRO A 97 -5.58 9.54 9.29
CA PRO A 97 -5.97 10.34 8.15
C PRO A 97 -4.68 10.72 7.40
N PRO A 98 -4.49 10.24 6.15
CA PRO A 98 -3.25 10.47 5.44
C PRO A 98 -3.13 11.98 5.16
N HIS A 99 -1.95 12.55 5.32
CA HIS A 99 -1.71 13.91 4.81
C HIS A 99 -1.66 13.88 3.27
N LEU A 100 -1.39 12.70 2.69
CA LEU A 100 -1.34 12.40 1.26
C LEU A 100 -2.67 11.82 0.73
N GLU A 101 -3.78 12.56 0.86
CA GLU A 101 -5.07 12.15 0.27
C GLU A 101 -5.12 12.26 -1.27
N TRP A 102 -4.15 12.96 -1.87
CA TRP A 102 -4.17 13.35 -3.28
C TRP A 102 -3.61 12.31 -4.27
N LEU A 103 -2.99 11.23 -3.81
CA LEU A 103 -2.62 10.13 -4.71
C LEU A 103 -3.89 9.39 -5.16
N GLU A 104 -3.97 9.05 -6.44
CA GLU A 104 -5.17 8.51 -7.07
C GLU A 104 -5.64 7.27 -6.28
N GLN A 105 -6.95 7.14 -6.08
CA GLN A 105 -7.49 5.94 -5.45
C GLN A 105 -7.50 4.85 -6.51
N ASP A 106 -6.44 4.04 -6.55
CA ASP A 106 -6.44 2.86 -7.39
C ASP A 106 -7.60 1.94 -6.98
N GLU A 107 -8.56 1.76 -7.88
CA GLU A 107 -9.56 0.70 -7.73
C GLU A 107 -8.83 -0.64 -7.75
N PHE A 108 -9.30 -1.58 -6.92
CA PHE A 108 -8.73 -2.91 -6.92
C PHE A 108 -9.07 -3.63 -8.23
N ASP A 109 -8.05 -3.97 -9.02
CA ASP A 109 -8.17 -4.86 -10.17
C ASP A 109 -7.42 -6.16 -9.89
N ALA A 110 -8.13 -7.31 -9.92
CA ALA A 110 -7.52 -8.61 -9.72
C ALA A 110 -6.47 -8.96 -10.79
N GLU A 111 -6.54 -8.36 -11.99
CA GLU A 111 -5.50 -8.52 -13.01
C GLU A 111 -4.16 -7.89 -12.60
N SER A 112 -4.15 -6.94 -11.67
CA SER A 112 -2.91 -6.33 -11.14
C SER A 112 -2.01 -7.31 -10.38
N LEU A 113 -2.54 -8.46 -9.97
CA LEU A 113 -1.82 -9.50 -9.22
C LEU A 113 -1.13 -10.53 -10.11
N LYS A 114 -1.23 -10.41 -11.44
CA LYS A 114 -0.71 -11.40 -12.40
C LYS A 114 0.68 -11.08 -12.96
N VAL A 115 1.39 -10.11 -12.38
CA VAL A 115 2.69 -9.62 -12.88
C VAL A 115 3.82 -10.60 -12.59
#